data_AF-A0A5N7DA21-F1
#
_entry.id   AF-A0A5N7DA21-F1
#
_cell.length_a   1.000
_cell.length_b   1.000
_cell.length_c   1.000
_cell.angle_alpha   90.00
_cell.angle_beta   90.00
_cell.angle_gamma   90.00
#
_symmetry.space_group_name_H-M   'P 1'
#
loop_
_entity.id
_entity.type
_entity.pdbx_description
1 polymer ?
#
loop_
_entity_poly.entity_id
_entity_poly.type
_entity_poly.pdbx_seq_one_letter_code
_entity_poly.pdbx_strand_id
1 'polypeptide(L)'
;MLFLSLPRSHVSQRSPSVDDEDRFCNLLRRTGATFWPSREDWFDTQMGLREITEEEEKVIVYGWPTDGVGVWVLRFKSVEQLPRDFGRISFAMNMEEKIQIMREYGATFVEDVTPVEELNTIYADPEVS
;
A
#
# COMPACT_ATOMS: atom_id res chain seq x y z
N MET A 1 -16.84 -1.63 5.67
CA MET A 1 -15.76 -1.71 6.69
C MET A 1 -14.62 -0.82 6.26
N LEU A 2 -14.02 -0.06 7.18
CA LEU A 2 -12.79 0.66 6.91
C LEU A 2 -11.64 -0.34 6.99
N PHE A 3 -10.87 -0.49 5.92
CA PHE A 3 -9.82 -1.52 5.82
C PHE A 3 -8.73 -1.37 6.89
N LEU A 4 -8.44 -0.13 7.30
CA LEU A 4 -7.47 0.19 8.35
C LEU A 4 -8.09 0.24 9.76
N SER A 5 -9.41 0.04 9.89
CA SER A 5 -10.15 0.14 11.15
C SER A 5 -9.96 1.45 11.95
N LEU A 6 -9.51 2.52 11.29
CA LEU A 6 -9.28 3.83 11.93
C LEU A 6 -10.51 4.74 11.84
N PRO A 7 -10.79 5.55 12.88
CA PRO A 7 -11.79 6.61 12.78
C PRO A 7 -11.35 7.69 11.79
N ARG A 8 -12.26 8.11 10.89
CA ARG A 8 -11.99 9.19 9.92
C ARG A 8 -12.09 10.60 10.51
N SER A 9 -12.90 10.76 11.56
CA SER A 9 -13.22 12.07 12.15
C SER A 9 -12.33 12.44 13.32
N HIS A 10 -11.44 11.55 13.75
CA HIS A 10 -10.60 11.75 14.92
C HIS A 10 -9.16 11.33 14.64
N VAL A 11 -8.22 12.02 15.29
CA VAL A 11 -6.80 11.66 15.21
C VAL A 11 -6.59 10.28 15.82
N SER A 12 -5.90 9.42 15.08
CA SER A 12 -5.43 8.12 15.58
C SER A 12 -3.97 8.26 16.00
N GLN A 13 -3.70 8.03 17.29
CA GLN A 13 -2.34 8.03 17.82
C GLN A 13 -1.71 6.66 17.62
N ARG A 14 -0.38 6.64 17.54
CA ARG A 14 0.41 5.40 17.53
C ARG A 14 0.09 4.57 18.78
N SER A 15 -0.15 3.27 18.61
CA SER A 15 -0.28 2.33 19.71
C SER A 15 1.05 2.15 20.45
N PRO A 16 1.05 2.04 21.78
CA PRO A 16 2.25 1.70 22.56
C PRO A 16 2.61 0.21 22.46
N SER A 17 1.71 -0.63 21.95
CA SER A 17 1.90 -2.07 21.75
C SER A 17 2.57 -2.34 20.41
N VAL A 18 3.72 -3.03 20.44
CA VAL A 18 4.47 -3.40 19.23
C VAL A 18 3.62 -4.31 18.33
N ASP A 19 2.96 -5.31 18.90
CA ASP A 19 2.13 -6.26 18.14
C ASP A 19 0.96 -5.57 17.41
N ASP A 20 0.35 -4.57 18.05
CA ASP A 20 -0.76 -3.83 17.44
C ASP A 20 -0.27 -2.91 16.31
N GLU A 21 0.90 -2.28 16.50
CA GLU A 21 1.57 -1.48 15.46
C GLU A 21 1.99 -2.34 14.27
N ASP A 22 2.54 -3.53 14.50
CA ASP A 22 2.95 -4.44 13.42
C ASP A 22 1.75 -4.93 12.63
N ARG A 23 0.63 -5.28 13.30
CA ARG A 23 -0.64 -5.59 12.64
C ARG A 23 -1.14 -4.42 11.79
N PHE A 24 -1.06 -3.20 12.32
CA PHE A 24 -1.46 -2.01 11.58
C PHE A 24 -0.56 -1.73 10.36
N CYS A 25 0.77 -1.85 10.52
CA CYS A 25 1.73 -1.73 9.42
C CYS A 25 1.48 -2.78 8.33
N ASN A 26 1.14 -4.01 8.70
CA ASN A 26 0.76 -5.06 7.76
C ASN A 26 -0.51 -4.69 6.97
N LEU A 27 -1.50 -4.06 7.61
CA LEU A 27 -2.68 -3.54 6.90
C LEU A 27 -2.31 -2.38 5.96
N LEU A 28 -1.42 -1.47 6.37
CA LEU A 28 -0.94 -0.38 5.52
C LEU A 28 -0.23 -0.92 4.27
N ARG A 29 0.69 -1.87 4.42
CA ARG A 29 1.38 -2.54 3.29
C ARG A 29 0.37 -3.16 2.32
N ARG A 30 -0.66 -3.83 2.84
CA ARG A 30 -1.78 -4.36 2.04
C ARG A 30 -2.60 -3.30 1.32
N THR A 31 -2.42 -2.01 1.58
CA THR A 31 -3.07 -0.92 0.83
C THR A 31 -2.16 -0.22 -0.18
N GLY A 32 -0.88 -0.61 -0.25
CA GLY A 32 0.14 -0.02 -1.13
C GLY A 32 1.13 0.90 -0.42
N ALA A 33 1.24 0.83 0.92
CA ALA A 33 2.24 1.62 1.63
C ALA A 33 3.65 1.07 1.40
N THR A 34 4.58 1.96 1.02
CA THR A 34 6.00 1.65 0.86
C THR A 34 6.70 1.62 2.22
N PHE A 35 7.53 0.60 2.44
CA PHE A 35 8.40 0.54 3.60
C PHE A 35 9.70 1.27 3.32
N TRP A 36 10.09 2.18 4.22
CA TRP A 36 11.35 2.90 4.14
C TRP A 36 12.31 2.36 5.20
N PRO A 37 13.58 2.08 4.86
CA PRO A 37 14.55 1.55 5.82
C PRO A 37 14.76 2.46 7.03
N SER A 38 14.69 3.78 6.81
CA SER A 38 14.73 4.77 7.88
C SER A 38 13.95 6.02 7.51
N ARG A 39 13.67 6.85 8.52
CA ARG A 39 13.08 8.18 8.31
C ARG A 39 14.04 9.11 7.56
N GLU A 40 15.34 8.95 7.76
CA GLU A 40 16.38 9.73 7.08
C GLU A 40 16.40 9.38 5.60
N ASP A 41 16.37 8.08 5.24
CA ASP A 41 16.28 7.63 3.84
C ASP A 41 15.04 8.18 3.13
N TRP A 42 13.88 8.15 3.80
CA TRP A 42 12.66 8.75 3.28
C TRP A 42 12.86 10.26 3.05
N PHE A 43 13.39 10.97 4.04
CA PHE A 43 13.57 12.42 3.98
C PHE A 43 14.55 12.83 2.87
N ASP A 44 15.70 12.15 2.79
CA ASP A 44 16.74 12.44 1.80
C ASP A 44 16.25 12.21 0.37
N THR A 45 15.46 11.16 0.14
CA THR A 45 14.82 10.93 -1.17
C THR A 45 13.79 12.01 -1.48
N GLN A 46 12.94 12.40 -0.52
CA GLN A 46 11.97 13.48 -0.76
C GLN A 46 12.63 14.84 -1.01
N MET A 47 13.80 15.09 -0.42
CA MET A 47 14.58 16.32 -0.59
C MET A 47 15.52 16.29 -1.82
N GLY A 48 15.56 15.17 -2.56
CA GLY A 48 16.44 15.00 -3.72
C GLY A 48 17.93 14.91 -3.35
N LEU A 49 18.26 14.61 -2.09
CA LEU A 49 19.63 14.41 -1.60
C LEU A 49 20.14 13.00 -1.93
N ARG A 50 19.22 12.07 -2.22
CA ARG A 50 19.48 10.71 -2.67
C ARG A 50 18.59 10.38 -3.88
N GLU A 51 19.14 9.68 -4.86
CA GLU A 51 18.35 9.14 -5.97
C GLU A 51 17.37 8.06 -5.46
N ILE A 52 16.13 8.13 -5.94
CA ILE A 52 15.13 7.10 -5.71
C ILE A 52 15.53 5.84 -6.48
N THR A 53 15.43 4.67 -5.85
CA THR A 53 15.64 3.41 -6.58
C THR A 53 14.43 3.10 -7.46
N GLU A 54 14.62 2.32 -8.53
CA GLU A 54 13.51 1.89 -9.39
C GLU A 54 12.41 1.15 -8.62
N GLU A 55 12.73 0.50 -7.50
CA GLU A 55 11.75 -0.17 -6.65
C GLU A 55 10.96 0.80 -5.78
N GLU A 56 11.61 1.82 -5.22
CA GLU A 56 10.96 2.88 -4.44
C GLU A 56 10.08 3.79 -5.32
N GLU A 57 10.42 3.90 -6.61
CA GLU A 57 9.66 4.71 -7.57
C GLU A 57 8.35 4.06 -8.02
N LYS A 58 8.29 2.71 -7.99
CA LYS A 58 7.09 1.95 -8.36
C LYS A 58 5.93 2.31 -7.44
N VAL A 59 4.79 2.67 -8.04
CA VAL A 59 3.55 2.88 -7.31
C VAL A 59 2.67 1.65 -7.50
N ILE A 60 2.50 0.89 -6.41
CA ILE A 60 1.65 -0.30 -6.39
C ILE A 60 0.51 -0.07 -5.42
N VAL A 61 -0.71 -0.22 -5.91
CA VAL A 61 -1.93 -0.09 -5.09
C VAL A 61 -2.71 -1.39 -5.14
N TYR A 62 -3.12 -1.83 -3.96
CA TYR A 62 -3.93 -3.05 -3.79
C TYR A 62 -5.37 -2.71 -3.40
N GLY A 63 -6.29 -3.51 -3.93
CA GLY A 63 -7.72 -3.48 -3.62
C GLY A 63 -8.19 -4.89 -3.27
N TRP A 64 -8.70 -5.06 -2.05
CA TRP A 64 -9.13 -6.36 -1.52
C TRP A 64 -10.65 -6.50 -1.56
N PRO A 65 -11.20 -7.40 -2.39
CA PRO A 65 -12.64 -7.64 -2.45
C PRO A 65 -13.20 -8.07 -1.09
N THR A 66 -14.45 -7.71 -0.82
CA THR A 66 -15.14 -8.07 0.43
C THR A 66 -15.46 -9.55 0.57
N ASP A 67 -15.50 -10.28 -0.55
CA ASP A 67 -15.66 -11.75 -0.57
C ASP A 67 -14.37 -12.48 -0.15
N GLY A 68 -13.25 -11.78 -0.04
CA GLY A 68 -11.94 -12.32 0.34
C GLY A 68 -11.27 -13.15 -0.76
N VAL A 69 -11.77 -13.13 -1.99
CA VAL A 69 -11.23 -13.90 -3.11
C VAL A 69 -10.34 -13.00 -3.96
N GLY A 70 -9.03 -13.30 -3.95
CA GLY A 70 -8.03 -12.60 -4.76
C GLY A 70 -7.76 -11.16 -4.35
N VAL A 71 -7.05 -10.43 -5.21
CA VAL A 71 -6.65 -9.04 -5.02
C VAL A 71 -6.60 -8.31 -6.35
N TRP A 72 -7.11 -7.08 -6.37
CA TRP A 72 -6.89 -6.15 -7.49
C TRP A 72 -5.57 -5.42 -7.29
N VAL A 73 -4.75 -5.37 -8.33
CA VAL A 73 -3.45 -4.72 -8.30
C VAL A 73 -3.35 -3.69 -9.40
N LEU A 74 -2.98 -2.47 -9.02
CA LEU A 74 -2.69 -1.38 -9.92
C LEU A 74 -1.20 -1.08 -9.84
N ARG A 75 -0.50 -1.05 -10.99
CA ARG A 75 0.95 -0.90 -11.07
C ARG A 75 1.33 0.27 -11.96
N PHE A 76 2.16 1.17 -11.46
CA PHE A 76 2.84 2.20 -12.24
C PHE A 76 4.35 2.09 -12.02
N LYS A 77 5.13 2.40 -13.07
CA LYS A 77 6.59 2.36 -12.97
C LYS A 77 7.16 3.54 -12.19
N SER A 78 6.46 4.68 -12.20
CA SER A 78 6.86 5.88 -11.50
C SER A 78 5.68 6.78 -11.17
N VAL A 79 5.92 7.74 -10.27
CA VAL A 79 4.97 8.82 -9.95
C VAL A 79 4.63 9.68 -11.16
N GLU A 80 5.51 9.76 -12.17
CA GLU A 80 5.28 10.52 -13.40
C GLU A 80 4.21 9.89 -14.30
N GLN A 81 3.98 8.58 -14.17
CA GLN A 81 2.95 7.86 -14.93
C GLN A 81 1.56 7.96 -14.29
N LEU A 82 1.45 8.57 -13.11
CA LEU A 82 0.17 8.69 -12.41
C LEU A 82 -0.78 9.60 -13.18
N PRO A 83 -2.05 9.18 -13.36
CA PRO A 83 -3.09 10.06 -13.89
C PRO A 83 -3.21 11.35 -13.07
N ARG A 84 -3.55 12.48 -13.72
CA ARG A 84 -3.71 13.77 -13.03
C ARG A 84 -4.73 13.73 -11.89
N ASP A 85 -5.73 12.86 -12.01
CA ASP A 85 -6.81 12.68 -11.05
C ASP A 85 -6.57 11.50 -10.10
N PHE A 86 -5.36 10.93 -10.04
CA PHE A 86 -5.05 9.73 -9.25
C PHE A 86 -5.43 9.85 -7.77
N GLY A 87 -5.40 11.07 -7.20
CA GLY A 87 -5.86 11.34 -5.83
C GLY A 87 -7.31 10.94 -5.55
N ARG A 88 -8.14 10.70 -6.58
CA ARG A 88 -9.49 10.11 -6.45
C ARG A 88 -9.49 8.80 -5.66
N ILE A 89 -8.45 7.97 -5.83
CA ILE A 89 -8.35 6.68 -5.13
C ILE A 89 -8.29 6.84 -3.60
N SER A 90 -7.71 7.95 -3.12
CA SER A 90 -7.61 8.27 -1.69
C SER A 90 -8.93 8.72 -1.09
N PHE A 91 -9.92 9.08 -1.91
CA PHE A 91 -11.25 9.47 -1.46
C PHE A 91 -12.23 8.30 -1.33
N ALA A 92 -11.87 7.11 -1.78
CA ALA A 92 -12.70 5.91 -1.63
C ALA A 92 -13.03 5.67 -0.14
N MET A 93 -14.32 5.45 0.15
CA MET A 93 -14.82 5.27 1.52
C MET A 93 -14.71 3.83 1.99
N ASN A 94 -14.62 2.89 1.05
CA ASN A 94 -14.50 1.47 1.29
C ASN A 94 -13.68 0.80 0.17
N MET A 95 -13.38 -0.48 0.36
CA MET A 95 -12.49 -1.20 -0.55
C MET A 95 -13.13 -1.49 -1.91
N GLU A 96 -14.46 -1.65 -1.98
CA GLU A 96 -15.19 -1.85 -3.24
C GLU A 96 -15.16 -0.59 -4.11
N GLU A 97 -15.38 0.58 -3.52
CA GLU A 97 -15.21 1.87 -4.20
C GLU A 97 -13.76 2.05 -4.68
N LYS A 98 -12.78 1.68 -3.85
CA LYS A 98 -11.36 1.73 -4.23
C LYS A 98 -11.10 0.83 -5.43
N ILE A 99 -11.61 -0.41 -5.42
CA ILE A 99 -11.50 -1.36 -6.54
C ILE A 99 -12.15 -0.81 -7.80
N GLN A 100 -13.33 -0.20 -7.70
CA GLN A 100 -14.00 0.42 -8.84
C GLN A 100 -13.13 1.51 -9.49
N ILE A 101 -12.56 2.40 -8.68
CA ILE A 101 -11.64 3.45 -9.17
C ILE A 101 -10.35 2.83 -9.75
N MET A 102 -9.80 1.81 -9.09
CA MET A 102 -8.62 1.09 -9.57
C MET A 102 -8.85 0.47 -10.96
N ARG A 103 -10.04 -0.06 -11.22
CA ARG A 103 -10.42 -0.61 -12.53
C ARG A 103 -10.47 0.46 -13.61
N GLU A 104 -10.91 1.67 -13.30
CA GLU A 104 -10.84 2.82 -14.23
C GLU A 104 -9.39 3.16 -14.61
N TYR A 105 -8.45 2.94 -13.70
CA TYR A 105 -7.01 3.13 -13.94
C TYR A 105 -6.30 1.91 -14.53
N GLY A 106 -7.03 0.85 -14.90
CA GLY A 106 -6.46 -0.33 -15.56
C GLY A 106 -5.88 -1.37 -14.59
N ALA A 107 -6.37 -1.44 -13.35
CA ALA A 107 -5.97 -2.50 -12.42
C ALA A 107 -6.31 -3.89 -12.95
N THR A 108 -5.47 -4.87 -12.59
CA THR A 108 -5.63 -6.27 -12.94
C THR A 108 -6.05 -7.09 -11.73
N PHE A 109 -6.89 -8.10 -11.93
CA PHE A 109 -7.30 -9.03 -10.87
C PHE A 109 -6.33 -10.21 -10.81
N VAL A 110 -5.95 -10.58 -9.59
CA VAL A 110 -5.10 -11.73 -9.29
C VAL A 110 -5.84 -12.63 -8.32
N GLU A 111 -6.17 -13.85 -8.75
CA GLU A 111 -6.98 -14.81 -7.98
C GLU A 111 -6.20 -15.47 -6.83
N ASP A 112 -4.94 -15.84 -7.08
CA ASP A 112 -4.04 -16.39 -6.07
C ASP A 112 -3.05 -15.31 -5.61
N VAL A 113 -3.04 -15.05 -4.31
CA VAL A 113 -2.20 -14.02 -3.68
C VAL A 113 -0.76 -14.51 -3.49
N THR A 114 -0.54 -15.84 -3.45
CA THR A 114 0.80 -16.44 -3.27
C THR A 114 1.80 -16.15 -4.40
N PRO A 115 1.42 -15.99 -5.69
CA PRO A 115 2.34 -15.55 -6.74
C PRO A 115 2.59 -14.04 -6.81
N VAL A 116 1.98 -13.20 -5.96
CA VAL A 116 2.27 -11.76 -5.95
C VAL A 116 3.59 -11.55 -5.22
N GLU A 117 4.71 -11.51 -5.96
CA GLU A 117 6.07 -11.30 -5.42
C GLU A 117 6.13 -10.09 -4.48
N GLU A 118 5.34 -9.05 -4.78
CA GLU A 118 5.28 -7.81 -4.01
C GLU A 118 4.51 -7.96 -2.67
N LEU A 119 3.80 -9.07 -2.48
CA LEU A 119 3.19 -9.51 -1.23
C LEU A 119 3.98 -10.65 -0.56
N ASN A 120 4.97 -11.27 -1.22
CA ASN A 120 5.78 -12.35 -0.63
C ASN A 120 6.84 -11.86 0.36
N THR A 121 7.20 -10.58 0.33
CA THR A 121 7.91 -9.92 1.44
C THR A 121 7.08 -9.82 2.74
N ILE A 122 5.82 -10.26 2.73
CA ILE A 122 4.94 -10.33 3.92
C ILE A 122 5.18 -11.62 4.74
N TYR A 123 5.79 -12.66 4.15
CA TYR A 123 6.05 -13.95 4.82
C TYR A 123 7.53 -14.19 5.16
N ALA A 124 8.42 -13.26 4.84
CA ALA A 124 9.79 -13.32 5.32
C ALA A 124 9.83 -12.77 6.76
N ASP A 125 9.76 -13.68 7.73
CA ASP A 125 10.18 -13.40 9.10
C ASP A 125 11.57 -12.74 9.10
N PRO A 126 11.81 -11.69 9.90
CA PRO A 126 13.14 -11.13 10.11
C PRO A 126 14.01 -11.99 11.05
N GLU A 127 13.89 -13.32 10.98
CA GLU A 127 14.75 -14.26 11.69
C GLU A 127 15.22 -15.38 10.75
N VAL A 128 16.22 -15.11 9.91
CA VAL A 128 17.41 -15.97 9.79
C VAL A 128 18.58 -15.09 9.37
N SER A 129 19.54 -14.97 10.29
CA SER A 129 20.89 -14.41 10.11
C SER A 129 21.78 -15.27 9.20
#